data_AF-A0A1P8WYH1-F1
#
_entry.id   AF-A0A1P8WYH1-F1
#
_cell.length_a   1.000
_cell.length_b   1.000
_cell.length_c   1.000
_cell.angle_alpha   90.00
_cell.angle_beta   90.00
_cell.angle_gamma   90.00
#
_symmetry.space_group_name_H-M   'P 1'
#
loop_
_entity.id
_entity.type
_entity.pdbx_description
1 polymer ?
#
loop_
_entity_poly.entity_id
_entity_poly.type
_entity_poly.pdbx_seq_one_letter_code
_entity_poly.pdbx_strand_id
1 'polypeptide(L)'
;MQSENRFFDDLAKMINGVAGTVAGAGREAEAAMRERAKEFVGRMDFVSREEFEAVKQMAATARAEAEALKARLDKLEGAAAPKAAAVKTPAGKPAARPASLRKPKA
;
A
#
# COMPACT_ATOMS: atom_id res chain seq x y z
N MET A 1 27.39 45.92 55.14
CA MET A 1 26.44 44.86 54.75
C MET A 1 25.55 45.29 53.56
N GLN A 2 26.11 45.87 52.49
CA GLN A 2 25.34 46.43 51.35
C GLN A 2 25.68 45.82 49.98
N SER A 3 26.82 45.12 49.87
CA SER A 3 27.29 44.50 48.63
C SER A 3 26.64 43.14 48.36
N GLU A 4 26.32 42.38 49.40
CA GLU A 4 25.77 41.02 49.30
C GLU A 4 24.37 41.02 48.67
N ASN A 5 23.51 41.97 49.01
CA ASN A 5 22.16 42.08 48.44
C ASN A 5 22.10 42.45 46.95
N ARG A 6 23.11 43.12 46.38
CA ARG A 6 23.08 43.53 44.96
C ARG A 6 23.24 42.34 44.02
N PHE A 7 24.13 41.40 44.35
CA PHE A 7 24.36 40.22 43.51
C PHE A 7 23.13 39.31 43.46
N PHE A 8 22.45 39.11 44.59
CA PHE A 8 21.21 38.34 44.64
C PHE A 8 20.04 39.05 43.95
N ASP A 9 19.94 40.39 44.02
CA ASP A 9 18.90 41.16 43.35
C ASP A 9 19.08 41.19 41.81
N ASP A 10 20.32 41.31 41.34
CA ASP A 10 20.64 41.22 39.91
C ASP A 10 20.38 39.80 39.37
N LEU A 11 20.70 38.76 40.15
CA LEU A 11 20.37 37.37 39.82
C LEU A 11 18.85 37.14 39.80
N ALA A 12 18.09 37.69 40.75
CA ALA A 12 16.64 37.56 40.77
C ALA A 12 15.98 38.28 39.57
N LYS A 13 16.47 39.46 39.19
CA LYS A 13 16.03 40.17 37.98
C LYS A 13 16.38 39.38 36.71
N MET A 14 17.57 38.81 36.66
CA MET A 14 18.00 37.96 35.55
C MET A 14 17.14 36.70 35.44
N ILE A 15 16.90 35.99 36.56
CA ILE A 15 16.05 34.80 36.58
C ILE A 15 14.62 35.13 36.17
N ASN A 16 14.05 36.25 36.64
CA ASN A 16 12.71 36.67 36.24
C ASN A 16 12.65 37.08 34.76
N GLY A 17 13.67 37.76 34.24
CA GLY A 17 13.78 38.09 32.82
C GLY A 17 13.96 36.88 31.91
N VAL A 18 14.77 35.90 32.35
CA VAL A 18 14.98 34.61 31.66
C VAL A 18 13.73 33.74 31.73
N ALA A 19 13.06 33.66 32.88
CA ALA A 19 11.81 32.92 33.02
C ALA A 19 10.70 33.52 32.12
N GLY A 20 10.61 34.85 32.02
CA GLY A 20 9.66 35.52 31.13
C GLY A 20 9.91 35.24 29.64
N THR A 21 11.17 35.28 29.21
CA THR A 21 11.57 34.99 27.83
C THR A 21 11.45 33.51 27.48
N VAL A 22 11.78 32.59 28.40
CA VAL A 22 11.61 31.14 28.21
C VAL A 22 10.12 30.75 28.17
N ALA A 23 9.26 31.37 28.97
CA ALA A 23 7.81 31.11 28.95
C ALA A 23 7.11 31.66 27.69
N GLY A 24 7.65 32.73 27.09
CA GLY A 24 7.21 33.27 25.79
C GLY A 24 7.73 32.42 24.62
N ALA A 25 9.05 32.18 24.59
CA ALA A 25 9.70 31.35 23.59
C ALA A 25 9.19 29.90 23.60
N GLY A 26 8.81 29.36 24.77
CA GLY A 26 8.22 28.03 24.89
C GLY A 26 6.87 27.92 24.19
N ARG A 27 6.01 28.94 24.28
CA ARG A 27 4.71 28.97 23.59
C ARG A 27 4.87 29.08 22.08
N GLU A 28 5.81 29.88 21.61
CA GLU A 28 6.13 30.00 20.19
C GLU A 28 6.78 28.72 19.65
N ALA A 29 7.66 28.09 20.43
CA ALA A 29 8.28 26.82 20.09
C ALA A 29 7.26 25.67 20.04
N GLU A 30 6.28 25.63 20.95
CA GLU A 30 5.20 24.64 20.92
C GLU A 30 4.35 24.79 19.66
N ALA A 31 3.98 26.02 19.29
CA ALA A 31 3.23 26.28 18.07
C ALA A 31 4.01 25.84 16.81
N ALA A 32 5.29 26.21 16.71
CA ALA A 32 6.17 25.82 15.61
C ALA A 32 6.41 24.30 15.56
N MET A 33 6.54 23.64 16.71
CA MET A 33 6.68 22.19 16.81
C MET A 33 5.42 21.49 16.33
N ARG A 34 4.24 21.99 16.71
CA ARG A 34 2.95 21.41 16.31
C ARG A 34 2.70 21.54 14.81
N GLU A 35 3.08 22.67 14.22
CA GLU A 35 3.02 22.88 12.77
C GLU A 35 3.97 21.94 12.03
N ARG A 36 5.24 21.85 12.45
CA ARG A 36 6.19 20.87 11.89
C ARG A 36 5.74 19.43 12.05
N ALA A 37 5.11 19.08 13.17
CA ALA A 37 4.57 17.75 13.38
C ALA A 37 3.43 17.43 12.41
N LYS A 38 2.52 18.39 12.16
CA LYS A 38 1.45 18.23 11.16
C LYS A 38 2.01 18.06 9.75
N GLU A 39 2.99 18.88 9.37
CA GLU A 39 3.67 18.73 8.07
C GLU A 39 4.41 17.39 7.97
N PHE A 40 5.10 16.97 9.04
CA PHE A 40 5.81 15.70 9.07
C PHE A 40 4.88 14.51 8.90
N VAL A 41 3.75 14.49 9.62
CA VAL A 41 2.73 13.44 9.48
C VAL A 41 2.08 13.49 8.09
N GLY A 42 1.83 14.68 7.53
CA GLY A 42 1.33 14.83 6.17
C GLY A 42 2.31 14.41 5.08
N ARG A 43 3.62 14.44 5.36
CA ARG A 43 4.68 13.92 4.48
C ARG A 43 4.89 12.41 4.60
N MET A 44 4.38 11.78 5.66
CA MET A 44 4.41 10.33 5.76
C MET A 44 3.31 9.77 4.86
N ASP A 45 3.62 8.74 4.07
CA ASP A 45 2.68 8.05 3.16
C ASP A 45 1.60 7.28 3.93
N PHE A 46 0.77 7.99 4.70
CA PHE A 46 -0.34 7.41 5.45
C PHE A 46 -1.56 7.28 4.55
N VAL A 47 -2.14 6.08 4.55
CA VAL A 47 -3.45 5.85 3.95
C VAL A 47 -4.52 6.39 4.89
N SER A 48 -5.37 7.27 4.38
CA SER A 48 -6.47 7.80 5.19
C SER A 48 -7.46 6.69 5.55
N ARG A 49 -8.20 6.87 6.64
CA ARG A 49 -9.21 5.89 7.05
C ARG A 49 -10.30 5.70 5.99
N GLU A 50 -10.62 6.76 5.26
CA GLU A 50 -11.65 6.76 4.21
C GLU A 50 -11.20 5.95 3.00
N GLU A 51 -9.97 6.15 2.52
CA GLU A 51 -9.38 5.35 1.44
C GLU A 51 -9.26 3.88 1.84
N PHE A 52 -8.86 3.61 3.09
CA PHE A 52 -8.79 2.25 3.61
C PHE A 52 -10.16 1.56 3.60
N GLU A 53 -11.20 2.23 4.09
CA GLU A 53 -12.56 1.67 4.07
C GLU A 53 -13.09 1.53 2.65
N ALA A 54 -12.80 2.46 1.74
CA ALA A 54 -13.19 2.34 0.32
C ALA A 54 -12.56 1.10 -0.33
N VAL A 55 -11.25 0.88 -0.16
CA VAL A 55 -10.54 -0.29 -0.70
C VAL A 55 -11.04 -1.58 -0.05
N LYS A 56 -11.32 -1.56 1.25
CA LYS A 56 -11.86 -2.71 1.99
C LYS A 56 -13.23 -3.13 1.46
N GLN A 57 -14.13 -2.17 1.20
CA GLN A 57 -15.43 -2.46 0.59
C GLN A 57 -15.26 -3.00 -0.83
N MET A 58 -14.41 -2.37 -1.64
CA MET A 58 -14.10 -2.86 -3.00
C MET A 58 -13.56 -4.30 -2.97
N ALA A 59 -12.65 -4.60 -2.05
CA ALA A 59 -12.09 -5.95 -1.89
C ALA A 59 -13.14 -6.97 -1.44
N ALA A 60 -14.06 -6.59 -0.56
CA ALA A 60 -15.16 -7.45 -0.13
C ALA A 60 -16.11 -7.77 -1.30
N THR A 61 -16.52 -6.76 -2.05
CA THR A 61 -17.37 -6.93 -3.25
C THR A 61 -16.69 -7.81 -4.29
N ALA A 62 -15.40 -7.55 -4.59
CA ALA A 62 -14.65 -8.34 -5.56
C ALA A 62 -14.55 -9.82 -5.14
N ARG A 63 -14.40 -10.13 -3.85
CA ARG A 63 -14.43 -11.51 -3.36
C ARG A 63 -15.79 -12.17 -3.55
N ALA A 64 -16.86 -11.47 -3.23
CA ALA A 64 -18.21 -11.98 -3.43
C ALA A 64 -18.51 -12.27 -4.91
N GLU A 65 -18.10 -11.36 -5.81
CA GLU A 65 -18.23 -11.55 -7.26
C GLU A 65 -17.38 -12.73 -7.76
N ALA A 66 -16.16 -12.89 -7.25
CA ALA A 66 -15.31 -14.01 -7.60
C ALA A 66 -15.92 -15.36 -7.18
N GLU A 67 -16.53 -15.45 -6.00
CA GLU A 67 -17.26 -16.64 -5.55
C GLU A 67 -18.48 -16.94 -6.43
N ALA A 68 -19.25 -15.91 -6.79
CA ALA A 68 -20.38 -16.05 -7.70
C ALA A 68 -19.95 -16.54 -9.10
N LEU A 69 -18.84 -16.02 -9.63
CA LEU A 69 -18.27 -16.45 -10.90
C LEU A 69 -17.75 -17.89 -10.84
N LYS A 70 -17.04 -18.28 -9.77
CA LYS A 70 -16.62 -19.67 -9.55
C LYS A 70 -17.81 -20.62 -9.54
N ALA A 71 -18.87 -20.29 -8.79
CA ALA A 71 -20.09 -21.11 -8.77
C ALA A 71 -20.77 -21.21 -10.15
N ARG A 72 -20.65 -20.19 -11.00
CA ARG A 72 -21.13 -20.26 -12.40
C ARG A 72 -20.23 -21.15 -13.26
N LEU A 73 -18.92 -21.03 -13.12
CA LEU A 73 -17.95 -21.87 -13.83
C LEU A 73 -18.16 -23.33 -13.46
N ASP A 74 -18.24 -23.68 -12.18
CA ASP A 74 -18.47 -25.06 -11.72
C ASP A 74 -19.75 -25.67 -12.33
N LYS A 75 -20.82 -24.88 -12.44
CA LYS A 75 -22.08 -25.31 -13.08
C LYS A 75 -21.93 -25.53 -14.58
N LEU A 76 -21.19 -24.66 -15.27
CA LEU A 76 -20.98 -24.75 -16.71
C LEU A 76 -20.00 -25.88 -17.07
N GLU A 77 -18.92 -26.03 -16.33
CA GLU A 77 -17.93 -27.10 -16.47
C GLU A 77 -18.53 -28.46 -16.10
N GLY A 78 -19.31 -28.52 -15.02
CA GLY A 78 -20.08 -29.71 -14.64
C GLY A 78 -21.15 -30.09 -15.68
N ALA A 79 -21.73 -29.12 -16.39
CA ALA A 79 -22.64 -29.37 -17.50
C ALA A 79 -21.92 -29.70 -18.83
N ALA A 80 -20.63 -29.39 -18.96
CA ALA A 80 -19.82 -29.64 -20.16
C ALA A 80 -19.22 -31.06 -20.23
N ALA A 81 -19.29 -31.86 -19.15
CA ALA A 81 -19.01 -33.28 -19.18
C ALA A 81 -20.33 -34.08 -19.15
N PRO A 82 -20.68 -34.97 -20.11
CA PRO A 82 -19.90 -35.56 -21.21
C PRO A 82 -20.56 -35.45 -22.61
N LYS A 83 -19.80 -35.02 -23.63
CA LYS A 83 -20.03 -35.42 -25.04
C LYS A 83 -18.70 -35.63 -25.78
N ALA A 84 -17.82 -36.41 -25.17
CA ALA A 84 -16.72 -37.07 -25.86
C ALA A 84 -17.00 -38.59 -25.91
N ALA A 85 -18.19 -38.95 -26.40
CA ALA A 85 -18.47 -40.32 -26.83
C ALA A 85 -18.85 -40.27 -28.31
N ALA A 86 -18.07 -41.02 -29.11
CA ALA A 86 -18.26 -41.35 -30.52
C ALA A 86 -17.88 -40.27 -31.57
N VAL A 87 -16.58 -40.08 -31.77
CA VAL A 87 -16.04 -40.11 -33.14
C VAL A 87 -15.16 -41.34 -33.25
N LYS A 88 -15.74 -42.44 -33.76
CA LYS A 88 -14.98 -43.62 -34.19
C LYS A 88 -14.38 -43.28 -35.56
N THR A 89 -13.09 -42.97 -35.61
CA THR A 89 -12.36 -42.95 -36.89
C THR A 89 -11.79 -44.36 -37.10
N PRO A 90 -12.15 -45.08 -38.18
CA PRO A 90 -11.57 -46.39 -38.47
C PRO A 90 -10.09 -46.23 -38.82
N ALA A 91 -9.30 -47.18 -38.33
CA ALA A 91 -7.87 -47.27 -38.51
C ALA A 91 -7.46 -47.27 -39.99
N GLY A 92 -6.58 -46.34 -40.37
CA GLY A 92 -5.94 -46.25 -41.68
C GLY A 92 -4.44 -46.01 -41.54
N LYS A 93 -3.68 -47.11 -41.43
CA LYS A 93 -2.29 -47.39 -41.83
C LYS A 93 -1.29 -46.21 -42.00
N PRO A 94 -0.10 -46.20 -41.34
CA PRO A 94 0.90 -45.17 -41.55
C PRO A 94 1.65 -45.40 -42.86
N ALA A 95 1.48 -44.51 -43.84
CA ALA A 95 2.24 -44.51 -45.07
C ALA A 95 3.40 -43.48 -44.98
N ALA A 96 4.59 -44.05 -44.83
CA ALA A 96 5.93 -43.56 -45.14
C ALA A 96 6.13 -42.07 -45.55
N ARG A 97 7.04 -41.41 -44.82
CA ARG A 97 7.87 -40.30 -45.32
C ARG A 97 8.47 -40.63 -46.69
N PRO A 98 8.47 -39.70 -47.67
CA PRO A 98 9.52 -39.67 -48.65
C PRO A 98 10.65 -38.78 -48.13
N ALA A 99 11.77 -39.43 -47.85
CA ALA A 99 13.06 -38.78 -47.84
C ALA A 99 13.38 -38.22 -49.24
N SER A 100 14.25 -37.21 -49.24
CA SER A 100 15.09 -36.76 -50.36
C SER A 100 14.48 -35.83 -51.41
N LEU A 101 14.84 -34.54 -51.28
CA LEU A 101 15.35 -33.73 -52.39
C LEU A 101 16.61 -32.98 -51.90
N ARG A 102 17.75 -33.68 -52.04
CA ARG A 102 19.01 -33.17 -52.63
C ARG A 102 18.79 -31.86 -53.42
N LYS A 103 19.63 -30.81 -53.42
CA LYS A 103 21.04 -30.61 -53.05
C LYS A 103 21.40 -29.10 -53.30
N PRO A 104 22.66 -28.63 -53.36
CA PRO A 104 23.20 -27.52 -52.55
C PRO A 104 23.63 -26.25 -53.34
N LYS A 105 24.33 -25.33 -52.64
CA LYS A 105 25.09 -24.12 -53.06
C LYS A 105 24.23 -22.85 -53.20
N ALA A 106 24.67 -21.67 -52.76
CA ALA A 106 26.00 -21.18 -52.42
C ALA A 106 26.02 -20.43 -51.08
#